data_AF-A0A076J8R8-F1
#
_entry.id   AF-A0A076J8R8-F1
#
_cell.length_a   1.000
_cell.length_b   1.000
_cell.length_c   1.000
_cell.angle_alpha   90.00
_cell.angle_beta   90.00
_cell.angle_gamma   90.00
#
_symmetry.space_group_name_H-M   'P 1'
#
loop_
_entity.id
_entity.type
_entity.pdbx_description
1 polymer ?
#
loop_
_entity_poly.entity_id
_entity_poly.type
_entity_poly.pdbx_seq_one_letter_code
_entity_poly.pdbx_strand_id
1 'polypeptide(L)'
;IIFIGIVSGIPKSIITTFELSRRGGDSPFISVIFLVVIVILIAFIVFFEKAQRRILVHYPRRQLGNKIYGGDTTHIPLKLNIPGVIPPIFASSLLLFPLTVLNLSQNKDSVILQAIVSYFSPGKLVFILCYGLLIIFFSIFYTA
;
A
#
# COMPACT_ATOMS: atom_id res chain seq x y z
N ILE A 1 -14.92 -4.37 -0.67
CA ILE A 1 -15.61 -3.22 -0.02
C ILE A 1 -14.68 -2.01 0.08
N ILE A 2 -13.54 -2.09 0.76
CA ILE A 2 -12.58 -0.96 0.91
C ILE A 2 -12.16 -0.37 -0.44
N PHE A 3 -11.77 -1.22 -1.40
CA PHE A 3 -11.39 -0.80 -2.76
C PHE A 3 -12.47 0.06 -3.44
N ILE A 4 -13.73 -0.38 -3.41
CA ILE A 4 -14.86 0.31 -4.03
C ILE A 4 -15.08 1.68 -3.38
N GLY A 5 -14.92 1.79 -2.06
CA GLY A 5 -15.04 3.06 -1.33
C GLY A 5 -13.93 4.07 -1.67
N ILE A 6 -12.71 3.60 -1.96
CA ILE A 6 -11.63 4.48 -2.40
C ILE A 6 -11.86 4.91 -3.86
N VAL A 7 -12.21 3.96 -4.73
CA VAL A 7 -12.38 4.21 -6.17
C VAL A 7 -13.57 5.13 -6.45
N SER A 8 -14.65 5.07 -5.66
CA SER A 8 -15.80 5.97 -5.84
C SER A 8 -15.46 7.45 -5.61
N GLY A 9 -14.39 7.76 -4.85
CA GLY A 9 -13.91 9.12 -4.63
C GLY A 9 -13.10 9.69 -5.79
N ILE A 10 -12.45 8.83 -6.58
CA ILE A 10 -11.52 9.22 -7.65
C ILE A 10 -12.19 10.12 -8.71
N PRO A 11 -13.38 9.81 -9.26
CA PRO A 11 -14.03 10.66 -10.26
C PRO A 11 -14.27 12.08 -9.75
N LYS A 12 -14.73 12.20 -8.50
CA LYS A 12 -14.97 13.49 -7.86
C LYS A 12 -13.67 14.28 -7.72
N SER A 13 -12.59 13.64 -7.26
CA SER A 13 -11.28 14.27 -7.13
C SER A 13 -10.75 14.79 -8.47
N ILE A 14 -10.87 14.00 -9.55
CA ILE A 14 -10.44 14.41 -10.90
C ILE A 14 -11.21 15.63 -11.38
N ILE A 15 -12.53 15.64 -11.22
CA ILE A 15 -13.38 16.77 -11.61
C ILE A 15 -12.98 18.03 -10.83
N THR A 16 -12.78 17.91 -9.51
CA THR A 16 -12.36 19.07 -8.69
C THR A 16 -10.99 19.60 -9.07
N THR A 17 -10.02 18.74 -9.39
CA THR A 17 -8.69 19.17 -9.84
C THR A 17 -8.77 19.87 -11.20
N PHE A 18 -9.61 19.38 -12.11
CA PHE A 18 -9.80 20.00 -13.43
C PHE A 18 -10.51 21.35 -13.32
N GLU A 19 -11.49 21.49 -12.42
CA GLU A 19 -12.13 22.77 -12.14
C GLU A 19 -11.17 23.78 -11.50
N LEU A 20 -10.32 23.35 -10.55
CA LEU A 20 -9.29 24.22 -9.96
C LEU A 20 -8.28 24.72 -11.00
N SER A 21 -7.84 23.82 -11.89
CA SER A 21 -6.92 24.17 -12.98
C SER A 21 -7.58 25.14 -13.98
N ARG A 22 -8.87 24.97 -14.29
CA ARG A 22 -9.62 25.86 -15.19
C ARG A 22 -9.93 27.24 -14.57
N ARG A 23 -10.11 27.31 -13.25
CA ARG A 23 -10.35 28.56 -12.51
C ARG A 23 -9.07 29.36 -12.21
N GLY A 24 -7.91 28.89 -12.68
CA GLY A 24 -6.61 29.55 -12.49
C GLY A 24 -6.01 29.38 -11.10
N GLY A 25 -6.51 28.42 -10.30
CA GLY A 25 -5.99 28.13 -8.96
C GLY A 25 -4.69 27.32 -8.98
N ASP A 26 -4.48 26.50 -10.00
CA ASP A 26 -3.28 25.68 -10.19
C ASP A 26 -2.75 25.81 -11.62
N SER A 27 -1.42 25.85 -11.76
CA SER A 27 -0.78 25.82 -13.08
C SER A 27 -1.13 24.51 -13.80
N PRO A 28 -1.60 24.56 -15.07
CA PRO A 28 -1.91 23.34 -15.84
C PRO A 28 -0.70 22.41 -15.98
N PHE A 29 0.51 22.96 -15.87
CA PHE A 29 1.76 22.19 -15.84
C PHE A 29 1.87 21.28 -14.61
N ILE A 30 1.46 21.75 -13.42
CA ILE A 30 1.46 20.95 -12.18
C ILE A 30 0.51 19.76 -12.29
N SER A 31 -0.67 19.96 -12.87
CA SER A 31 -1.68 18.90 -13.01
C SER A 31 -1.22 17.78 -13.94
N VAL A 32 -0.52 18.13 -15.04
CA VAL A 32 0.06 17.13 -15.96
C VAL A 32 1.18 16.35 -15.28
N ILE A 33 2.08 17.01 -14.56
CA ILE A 33 3.14 16.35 -13.79
C ILE A 33 2.56 15.36 -12.79
N PHE A 34 1.52 15.77 -12.06
CA PHE A 34 0.87 14.91 -11.08
C PHE A 34 0.31 13.62 -11.71
N LEU A 35 -0.32 13.73 -12.88
CA LEU A 35 -0.82 12.57 -13.63
C LEU A 35 0.33 11.63 -14.05
N VAL A 36 1.43 12.18 -14.56
CA VAL A 36 2.61 11.39 -14.95
C VAL A 36 3.19 10.64 -13.75
N VAL A 37 3.31 11.31 -12.59
CA VAL A 37 3.81 10.69 -11.36
C VAL A 37 2.91 9.53 -10.91
N ILE A 38 1.59 9.67 -11.00
CA ILE A 38 0.65 8.58 -10.68
C ILE A 38 0.90 7.35 -11.56
N VAL A 39 1.05 7.55 -12.87
CA VAL A 39 1.28 6.44 -13.82
C VAL A 39 2.61 5.74 -13.53
N ILE A 40 3.67 6.50 -13.27
CA ILE A 40 4.99 5.96 -12.93
C ILE A 40 4.92 5.16 -11.62
N LEU A 41 4.22 5.69 -10.62
CA LEU A 41 4.07 5.04 -9.31
C LEU A 41 3.30 3.72 -9.45
N ILE A 42 2.21 3.69 -10.23
CA ILE A 42 1.47 2.45 -10.52
C ILE A 42 2.38 1.43 -11.23
N ALA A 43 3.13 1.86 -12.25
CA ALA A 43 4.05 0.98 -12.97
C ALA A 43 5.13 0.41 -12.04
N PHE A 44 5.66 1.23 -11.13
CA PHE A 44 6.63 0.83 -10.12
C PHE A 44 6.05 -0.22 -9.16
N ILE A 45 4.84 -0.01 -8.64
CA ILE A 45 4.17 -1.00 -7.78
C ILE A 45 3.96 -2.32 -8.53
N VAL A 46 3.48 -2.27 -9.77
CA VAL A 46 3.23 -3.48 -10.58
C VAL A 46 4.53 -4.24 -10.87
N PHE A 47 5.64 -3.53 -11.06
CA PHE A 47 6.96 -4.14 -11.25
C PHE A 47 7.39 -4.93 -10.00
N PHE A 48 7.29 -4.33 -8.82
CA PHE A 48 7.63 -4.99 -7.55
C PHE A 48 6.68 -6.16 -7.23
N GLU A 49 5.39 -6.02 -7.50
CA GLU A 49 4.39 -7.07 -7.25
C GLU A 49 4.61 -8.29 -8.16
N LYS A 50 5.07 -8.08 -9.40
CA LYS A 50 5.38 -9.15 -10.34
C LYS A 50 6.78 -9.77 -10.12
N ALA A 51 7.59 -9.20 -9.24
CA ALA A 51 8.90 -9.72 -8.94
C ALA A 51 8.79 -11.07 -8.20
N GLN A 52 9.34 -12.11 -8.83
CA GLN A 52 9.35 -13.47 -8.31
C GLN A 52 10.76 -14.04 -8.37
N ARG A 53 11.16 -14.71 -7.30
CA ARG A 53 12.39 -15.49 -7.23
C ARG A 53 12.08 -16.90 -7.73
N ARG A 54 12.74 -17.31 -8.81
CA ARG A 54 12.64 -18.67 -9.34
C ARG A 54 13.68 -19.55 -8.65
N ILE A 55 13.24 -20.52 -7.84
CA ILE A 55 14.14 -21.50 -7.23
C ILE A 55 14.01 -22.80 -8.01
N LEU A 56 15.13 -23.30 -8.53
CA LEU A 56 15.19 -24.57 -9.25
C LEU A 56 15.06 -25.73 -8.26
N VAL A 57 14.16 -26.66 -8.56
CA VAL A 57 13.97 -27.89 -7.80
C VAL A 57 14.27 -29.06 -8.74
N HIS A 58 15.14 -29.93 -8.26
CA HIS A 58 15.47 -31.18 -8.94
C HIS A 58 14.49 -32.25 -8.45
N TYR A 59 13.59 -32.69 -9.33
CA TYR A 59 12.78 -33.86 -9.01
C TYR A 59 13.66 -35.12 -9.01
N PRO A 60 13.52 -35.99 -8.00
CA PRO A 60 14.32 -37.21 -7.91
C PRO A 60 14.07 -38.08 -9.14
N ARG A 61 15.16 -38.49 -9.79
CA ARG A 61 15.12 -39.36 -10.97
C ARG A 61 14.78 -40.77 -10.53
N ARG A 62 13.86 -41.44 -11.22
CA ARG A 62 13.53 -42.84 -10.96
C ARG A 62 14.12 -43.69 -12.07
N GLN A 63 15.17 -44.44 -11.75
CA GLN A 63 15.78 -45.39 -12.68
C GLN A 63 15.00 -46.71 -12.60
N LEU A 64 14.37 -47.12 -13.71
CA LEU A 64 13.79 -48.45 -13.87
C LEU A 64 14.59 -49.18 -14.95
N GLY A 65 15.41 -50.16 -14.55
CA GLY A 65 16.30 -50.89 -15.46
C GLY A 65 17.40 -50.00 -16.07
N ASN A 66 17.67 -50.16 -17.37
CA ASN A 66 18.70 -49.41 -18.10
C ASN A 66 18.22 -48.05 -18.66
N LYS A 67 17.01 -47.62 -18.28
CA LYS A 67 16.40 -46.35 -18.72
C LYS A 67 16.17 -45.45 -17.50
N ILE A 68 16.74 -44.25 -17.58
CA ILE A 68 16.52 -43.18 -16.59
C ILE A 68 15.23 -42.48 -17.01
N TYR A 69 14.18 -42.56 -16.17
CA TYR A 69 12.94 -41.82 -16.35
C TYR A 69 12.90 -40.66 -15.35
N GLY A 70 12.63 -39.46 -15.85
CA GLY A 70 12.58 -38.26 -15.05
C GLY A 70 13.96 -37.63 -14.79
N GLY A 71 13.93 -36.35 -14.46
CA GLY A 71 15.11 -35.51 -14.36
C GLY A 71 14.94 -34.09 -14.88
N ASP A 72 13.72 -33.70 -15.27
CA ASP A 72 13.42 -32.33 -15.64
C ASP A 72 13.58 -31.40 -14.43
N THR A 73 14.34 -30.33 -14.65
CA THR A 73 14.46 -29.24 -13.70
C THR A 73 13.20 -28.39 -13.77
N THR A 74 12.44 -28.34 -12.70
CA THR A 74 11.29 -27.44 -12.58
C THR A 74 11.67 -26.30 -11.64
N HIS A 75 11.02 -25.15 -11.77
CA HIS A 75 11.20 -24.04 -10.82
C HIS A 75 9.94 -23.86 -10.01
N ILE A 76 10.09 -23.64 -8.70
CA ILE A 76 9.01 -23.15 -7.86
C ILE A 76 9.14 -21.61 -7.82
N PRO A 77 8.13 -20.87 -8.28
CA PRO A 77 8.12 -19.42 -8.17
C PRO A 77 7.77 -19.01 -6.74
N LEU A 78 8.65 -18.26 -6.09
CA LEU A 78 8.37 -17.59 -4.82
C LEU A 78 8.24 -16.09 -5.06
N LYS A 79 7.10 -15.50 -4.69
CA LYS A 79 6.91 -14.05 -4.79
C LYS A 79 7.79 -13.35 -3.75
N LEU A 80 8.35 -12.19 -4.11
CA LEU A 80 9.17 -11.37 -3.20
C LEU A 80 8.31 -10.67 -2.13
N ASN A 81 7.08 -10.31 -2.48
CA ASN A 81 6.12 -9.69 -1.57
C ASN A 81 4.87 -10.56 -1.48
N ILE A 82 4.76 -11.33 -0.40
CA ILE A 82 3.58 -12.16 -0.09
C ILE A 82 2.45 -11.35 0.56
N PRO A 83 2.72 -10.34 1.43
CA PRO A 83 1.69 -9.44 1.91
C PRO A 83 1.21 -8.56 0.75
N GLY A 84 0.01 -8.83 0.27
CA GLY A 84 -0.70 -7.94 -0.63
C GLY A 84 -1.14 -6.65 0.08
N VAL A 85 -2.43 -6.31 0.01
CA VAL A 85 -2.94 -5.02 0.50
C VAL A 85 -3.19 -4.99 2.03
N ILE A 86 -2.92 -6.08 2.73
CA ILE A 86 -3.28 -6.25 4.14
C ILE A 86 -2.49 -5.34 5.10
N PRO A 87 -1.14 -5.22 5.03
CA PRO A 87 -0.38 -4.39 5.96
C PRO A 87 -0.79 -2.90 5.96
N PRO A 88 -0.99 -2.24 4.80
CA PRO A 88 -1.46 -0.85 4.78
C PRO A 88 -2.87 -0.67 5.36
N ILE A 89 -3.76 -1.66 5.17
CA ILE A 89 -5.11 -1.63 5.73
C ILE A 89 -5.04 -1.67 7.27
N PHE A 90 -4.30 -2.61 7.85
CA PHE A 90 -4.13 -2.72 9.31
C PHE A 90 -3.44 -1.50 9.91
N ALA A 91 -2.40 -0.98 9.26
CA ALA A 91 -1.75 0.25 9.72
C ALA A 91 -2.73 1.42 9.76
N SER A 92 -3.60 1.55 8.75
CA SER A 92 -4.59 2.63 8.69
C SER A 92 -5.69 2.48 9.75
N SER A 93 -6.22 1.28 9.97
CA SER A 93 -7.27 1.06 10.96
C SER A 93 -6.75 1.22 12.39
N LEU A 94 -5.53 0.77 12.67
CA LEU A 94 -4.90 0.91 13.98
C LEU A 94 -4.63 2.38 14.33
N LEU A 95 -4.17 3.20 13.37
CA LEU A 95 -3.96 4.64 13.60
C LEU A 95 -5.26 5.44 13.69
N LEU A 96 -6.28 5.07 12.92
CA LEU A 96 -7.56 5.79 12.94
C LEU A 96 -8.42 5.45 14.16
N PHE A 97 -8.26 4.27 14.75
CA PHE A 97 -9.00 3.83 15.94
C PHE A 97 -8.88 4.77 17.15
N PRO A 98 -7.68 5.14 17.65
CA PRO A 98 -7.57 6.06 18.77
C PRO A 98 -8.11 7.44 18.42
N LEU A 99 -7.92 7.91 17.17
CA LEU A 99 -8.44 9.19 16.71
C LEU A 99 -9.97 9.23 16.74
N THR A 100 -10.65 8.18 16.30
CA THR A 100 -12.12 8.13 16.35
C THR A 100 -12.63 8.09 17.78
N VAL A 101 -11.99 7.33 18.69
CA VAL A 101 -12.33 7.31 20.12
C VAL A 101 -12.16 8.70 20.76
N LEU A 102 -11.05 9.39 20.47
CA LEU A 102 -10.78 10.73 20.98
C LEU A 102 -11.77 11.78 20.43
N ASN A 103 -12.18 11.66 19.16
CA ASN A 103 -13.18 12.55 18.55
C ASN A 103 -14.60 12.35 19.10
N LEU A 104 -14.93 11.12 19.52
CA LEU A 104 -16.22 10.78 20.14
C LEU A 104 -16.28 11.18 21.62
N SER A 105 -15.13 11.35 22.29
CA SER A 105 -15.07 11.82 23.66
C SER A 105 -15.58 13.25 23.76
N GLN A 106 -16.56 13.49 24.63
CA GLN A 106 -17.17 14.81 24.85
C GLN A 106 -16.23 15.81 25.56
N ASN A 107 -15.08 15.36 26.07
CA ASN A 107 -14.04 16.20 26.68
C ASN A 107 -13.19 16.92 25.63
N LYS A 108 -13.84 17.73 24.79
CA LYS A 108 -13.16 18.56 23.78
C LYS A 108 -12.36 19.70 24.39
N ASP A 109 -12.55 20.04 25.67
CA ASP A 109 -11.91 21.19 26.32
C ASP A 109 -10.50 20.91 26.89
N SER A 110 -10.03 19.67 26.86
CA SER A 110 -8.66 19.36 27.25
C SER A 110 -7.69 19.71 26.12
N VAL A 111 -6.91 20.78 26.32
CA VAL A 111 -5.83 21.24 25.42
C VAL A 111 -4.87 20.11 25.05
N ILE A 112 -4.64 19.17 25.99
CA ILE A 112 -3.76 18.01 25.80
C ILE A 112 -4.37 17.00 24.81
N LEU A 113 -5.68 16.74 24.92
CA LEU A 113 -6.37 15.85 23.98
C LEU A 113 -6.36 16.42 22.57
N GLN A 114 -6.64 17.71 22.42
CA GLN A 114 -6.59 18.38 21.12
C GLN A 114 -5.18 18.37 20.53
N ALA A 115 -4.13 18.58 21.34
CA ALA A 115 -2.76 18.48 20.89
C ALA A 115 -2.44 17.08 20.36
N ILE A 116 -2.81 16.02 21.09
CA ILE A 116 -2.57 14.64 20.66
C ILE A 116 -3.31 14.31 19.35
N VAL A 117 -4.59 14.70 19.24
CA VAL A 117 -5.37 14.53 18.00
C VAL A 117 -4.76 15.32 16.85
N SER A 118 -4.24 16.52 17.12
CA SER A 118 -3.61 17.35 16.08
C SER A 118 -2.33 16.72 15.53
N TYR A 119 -1.52 16.06 16.36
CA TYR A 119 -0.29 15.39 15.94
C TYR A 119 -0.56 14.09 15.18
N PHE A 120 -1.62 13.36 15.55
CA PHE A 120 -2.04 12.14 14.86
C PHE A 120 -3.00 12.38 13.68
N SER A 121 -3.30 13.64 13.34
CA SER A 121 -4.17 13.94 12.20
C SER A 121 -3.48 13.64 10.86
N PRO A 122 -4.22 13.14 9.84
CA PRO A 122 -3.70 12.94 8.49
C PRO A 122 -3.07 14.23 7.93
N GLY A 123 -1.83 14.12 7.45
CA GLY A 123 -1.07 15.26 6.88
C GLY A 123 -0.01 15.86 7.81
N LYS A 124 0.10 15.41 9.06
CA LYS A 124 1.25 15.75 9.92
C LYS A 124 2.38 14.75 9.77
N LEU A 125 3.61 15.22 9.98
CA LEU A 125 4.84 14.43 9.84
C LEU A 125 4.85 13.22 10.78
N VAL A 126 4.36 13.39 12.02
CA VAL A 126 4.25 12.30 13.00
C VAL A 126 3.34 11.18 12.50
N PHE A 127 2.16 11.53 11.97
CA PHE A 127 1.24 10.54 11.39
C PHE A 127 1.87 9.76 10.24
N ILE A 128 2.55 10.46 9.31
CA ILE A 128 3.19 9.83 8.14
C ILE A 128 4.31 8.87 8.57
N LEU A 129 5.15 9.29 9.52
CA LEU A 129 6.23 8.44 10.05
C LEU A 129 5.69 7.20 10.76
N CYS A 130 4.70 7.38 11.66
CA CYS A 130 4.07 6.26 12.34
C CYS A 130 3.38 5.31 11.34
N TYR A 131 2.68 5.85 10.34
CA TYR A 131 2.01 5.06 9.32
C TYR A 131 3.02 4.25 8.50
N GLY A 132 4.12 4.87 8.05
CA GLY A 132 5.19 4.18 7.32
C GLY A 132 5.85 3.08 8.15
N LEU A 133 6.18 3.35 9.41
CA LEU A 133 6.77 2.36 10.32
C LEU A 133 5.83 1.17 10.55
N LEU A 134 4.53 1.44 10.77
CA LEU A 134 3.52 0.40 10.93
C LEU A 134 3.36 -0.45 9.67
N ILE A 135 3.40 0.15 8.48
CA ILE A 135 3.38 -0.59 7.21
C ILE A 135 4.59 -1.52 7.13
N ILE A 136 5.79 -1.03 7.40
CA ILE A 136 7.02 -1.86 7.35
C ILE A 136 6.93 -2.99 8.37
N PHE A 137 6.52 -2.69 9.60
CA PHE A 137 6.34 -3.68 10.66
C PHE A 137 5.37 -4.79 10.26
N PHE A 138 4.16 -4.44 9.80
CA PHE A 138 3.16 -5.43 9.38
C PHE A 138 3.56 -6.16 8.09
N SER A 139 4.30 -5.50 7.20
CA SER A 139 4.80 -6.14 5.98
C SER A 139 5.81 -7.24 6.32
N ILE A 140 6.70 -7.01 7.28
CA ILE A 140 7.67 -8.02 7.73
C ILE A 140 6.93 -9.12 8.52
N PHE A 141 6.07 -8.74 9.46
CA PHE A 141 5.33 -9.69 10.31
C PHE A 141 4.42 -10.62 9.52
N TYR A 142 3.85 -10.17 8.40
CA TYR A 142 3.00 -11.01 7.55
C TYR A 142 3.79 -11.83 6.51
N THR A 143 5.03 -11.45 6.21
CA THR A 143 5.90 -12.22 5.29
C THR A 143 6.69 -13.32 6.01
N ALA A 144 7.07 -13.09 7.27
CA ALA A 144 7.83 -14.01 8.11
C ALA A 144 6.98 -15.20 8.57
#